data_AF-A0AAV4J4D0-F1
#
_entry.id   AF-A0AAV4J4D0-F1
#
_cell.length_a   1.000
_cell.length_b   1.000
_cell.length_c   1.000
_cell.angle_alpha   90.00
_cell.angle_beta   90.00
_cell.angle_gamma   90.00
#
_symmetry.space_group_name_H-M   'P 1'
#
loop_
_entity.id
_entity.type
_entity.pdbx_description
1 polymer ?
#
loop_
_entity_poly.entity_id
_entity_poly.type
_entity_poly.pdbx_seq_one_letter_code
_entity_poly.pdbx_strand_id
1 'polypeptide(L)'
;MISIKGYNFNNRSSWLKSILRVEVVVVVVVVVVVVVVVVVVVKVVVVVVVVVVVVVVVVVVVVVVSSYCCCCSKGSSSGSSSSGSSSGSCGSSSRLVVVVVVVVVVVVVVVVVVVVVVVVVVGE
;
A
#
# COMPACT_ATOMS: atom_id res chain seq x y z
N MET A 1 63.60 -49.21 -10.67
CA MET A 1 62.24 -49.52 -11.15
C MET A 1 61.26 -48.96 -10.12
N ILE A 2 60.58 -47.85 -10.43
CA ILE A 2 59.66 -47.19 -9.50
C ILE A 2 58.26 -47.70 -9.83
N SER A 3 57.70 -48.49 -8.93
CA SER A 3 56.36 -49.05 -9.05
C SER A 3 55.34 -47.97 -8.70
N ILE A 4 54.66 -47.44 -9.72
CA ILE A 4 53.61 -46.44 -9.57
C ILE A 4 52.33 -47.20 -9.19
N LYS A 5 52.01 -47.16 -7.89
CA LYS A 5 50.77 -47.71 -7.32
C LYS A 5 49.57 -47.09 -8.04
N GLY A 6 48.78 -47.94 -8.69
CA GLY A 6 47.58 -47.55 -9.42
C GLY A 6 46.57 -46.85 -8.52
N TYR A 7 46.41 -45.55 -8.71
CA TYR A 7 45.35 -44.76 -8.07
C TYR A 7 44.02 -45.14 -8.73
N ASN A 8 43.19 -45.80 -7.93
CA ASN A 8 41.90 -46.34 -8.30
C ASN A 8 40.95 -45.22 -8.78
N PHE A 9 40.69 -45.18 -10.10
CA PHE A 9 39.94 -44.12 -10.79
C PHE A 9 38.43 -44.12 -10.46
N ASN A 10 37.91 -45.18 -9.83
CA ASN A 10 36.49 -45.31 -9.55
C ASN A 10 35.95 -44.37 -8.47
N ASN A 11 36.82 -43.70 -7.70
CA ASN A 11 36.39 -42.77 -6.67
C ASN A 11 36.12 -41.33 -7.18
N ARG A 12 36.26 -41.05 -8.48
CA ARG A 12 36.01 -39.70 -9.05
C ARG A 12 34.54 -39.42 -9.35
N SER A 13 33.72 -40.45 -9.59
CA SER A 13 32.30 -40.30 -9.93
C SER A 13 31.45 -39.81 -8.75
N SER A 14 31.82 -40.16 -7.52
CA SER A 14 31.20 -39.69 -6.28
C SER A 14 31.50 -38.21 -5.99
N TRP A 15 32.72 -37.76 -6.31
CA TRP A 15 33.12 -36.36 -6.17
C TRP A 15 32.38 -35.42 -7.12
N LEU A 16 32.22 -35.81 -8.39
CA LEU A 16 31.47 -35.01 -9.37
C LEU A 16 29.97 -34.92 -9.03
N LYS A 17 29.37 -36.00 -8.52
CA LYS A 17 28.00 -35.97 -7.99
C LYS A 17 27.84 -35.00 -6.81
N SER A 18 28.87 -34.84 -5.99
CA SER A 18 28.82 -33.94 -4.82
C SER A 18 28.91 -32.47 -5.25
N ILE A 19 29.78 -32.16 -6.22
CA ILE A 19 29.92 -30.81 -6.78
C ILE A 19 28.61 -30.33 -7.43
N LEU A 20 27.97 -31.17 -8.25
CA LEU A 20 26.71 -30.81 -8.90
C LEU A 20 25.58 -30.57 -7.88
N ARG A 21 25.55 -31.29 -6.76
CA ARG A 21 24.58 -31.04 -5.68
C ARG A 21 24.77 -29.68 -5.03
N VAL A 22 26.02 -29.25 -4.84
CA VAL A 22 26.32 -27.95 -4.22
C VAL A 22 25.87 -26.80 -5.12
N GLU A 23 26.16 -26.86 -6.43
CA GLU A 23 25.72 -25.83 -7.36
C GLU A 23 24.18 -25.69 -7.39
N VAL A 24 23.46 -26.81 -7.42
CA VAL A 24 21.99 -26.79 -7.37
C VAL A 24 21.51 -26.16 -6.06
N VAL A 25 22.10 -26.50 -4.93
CA VAL A 25 21.74 -25.89 -3.63
C VAL A 25 22.00 -24.39 -3.65
N VAL A 26 23.16 -23.93 -4.16
CA VAL A 26 23.47 -22.50 -4.26
C VAL A 26 22.46 -21.79 -5.14
N VAL A 27 22.15 -22.33 -6.32
CA VAL A 27 21.14 -21.75 -7.22
C VAL A 27 19.78 -21.66 -6.54
N VAL A 28 19.35 -22.73 -5.87
CA VAL A 28 18.09 -22.76 -5.12
C VAL A 28 18.08 -21.68 -4.03
N VAL A 29 19.17 -21.56 -3.26
CA VAL A 29 19.29 -20.53 -2.21
C VAL A 29 19.22 -19.13 -2.82
N VAL A 30 19.93 -18.87 -3.91
CA VAL A 30 19.90 -17.57 -4.60
C VAL A 30 18.47 -17.27 -5.09
N VAL A 31 17.79 -18.23 -5.71
CA VAL A 31 16.41 -18.06 -6.16
C VAL A 31 15.49 -17.75 -4.99
N VAL A 32 15.60 -18.47 -3.87
CA VAL A 32 14.80 -18.21 -2.66
C VAL A 32 15.05 -16.80 -2.13
N VAL A 33 16.31 -16.37 -2.04
CA VAL A 33 16.66 -15.02 -1.59
C VAL A 33 16.05 -13.96 -2.52
N VAL A 34 16.15 -14.13 -3.83
CA VAL A 34 15.56 -13.21 -4.81
C VAL A 34 14.04 -13.13 -4.62
N VAL A 35 13.36 -14.26 -4.47
CA VAL A 35 11.90 -14.30 -4.25
C VAL A 35 11.53 -13.55 -2.97
N VAL A 36 12.25 -13.78 -1.86
CA VAL A 36 12.02 -13.07 -0.60
C VAL A 36 12.19 -11.56 -0.77
N VAL A 37 13.25 -11.12 -1.45
CA VAL A 37 13.49 -9.70 -1.72
C VAL A 37 12.35 -9.10 -2.52
N VAL A 38 11.88 -9.77 -3.58
CA VAL A 38 10.75 -9.29 -4.40
C VAL A 38 9.48 -9.15 -3.55
N VAL A 39 9.17 -10.13 -2.71
CA VAL A 39 8.00 -10.08 -1.82
C VAL A 39 8.08 -8.88 -0.86
N VAL A 40 9.26 -8.63 -0.28
CA VAL A 40 9.48 -7.47 0.60
C VAL A 40 9.28 -6.16 -0.16
N VAL A 41 9.84 -6.03 -1.37
CA VAL A 41 9.68 -4.82 -2.20
C VAL A 41 8.20 -4.57 -2.50
N VAL A 42 7.45 -5.59 -2.90
CA VAL A 42 6.00 -5.46 -3.17
C VAL A 42 5.26 -4.99 -1.92
N LYS A 43 5.54 -5.56 -0.75
CA LYS A 43 4.95 -5.10 0.52
C LYS A 43 5.24 -3.62 0.79
N VAL A 44 6.48 -3.17 0.57
CA VAL A 44 6.85 -1.75 0.77
C VAL A 44 6.10 -0.84 -0.20
N VAL A 45 6.05 -1.19 -1.49
CA VAL A 45 5.33 -0.40 -2.51
C VAL A 45 3.86 -0.25 -2.14
N VAL A 46 3.21 -1.34 -1.71
CA VAL A 46 1.82 -1.33 -1.26
C VAL A 46 1.61 -0.36 -0.09
N VAL A 47 2.48 -0.39 0.92
CA VAL A 47 2.40 0.56 2.05
C VAL A 47 2.54 2.00 1.58
N VAL A 48 3.50 2.29 0.69
CA VAL A 48 3.69 3.65 0.14
C VAL A 48 2.42 4.12 -0.59
N VAL A 49 1.81 3.28 -1.42
CA VAL A 49 0.58 3.62 -2.14
C VAL A 49 -0.55 3.93 -1.16
N VAL A 50 -0.73 3.13 -0.10
CA VAL A 50 -1.73 3.39 0.93
C VAL A 50 -1.51 4.75 1.60
N VAL A 51 -0.26 5.06 1.97
CA VAL A 51 0.07 6.37 2.58
C VAL A 51 -0.26 7.52 1.64
N VAL A 52 0.09 7.41 0.35
CA VAL A 52 -0.23 8.44 -0.65
C VAL A 52 -1.75 8.63 -0.77
N VAL A 53 -2.52 7.54 -0.84
CA VAL A 53 -3.99 7.62 -0.88
C VAL A 53 -4.56 8.34 0.35
N VAL A 54 -4.06 8.01 1.55
CA VAL A 54 -4.47 8.69 2.79
C VAL A 54 -4.16 10.19 2.73
N VAL A 55 -2.96 10.58 2.28
CA VAL A 55 -2.58 11.99 2.14
C VAL A 55 -3.51 12.71 1.16
N VAL A 56 -3.80 12.11 0.01
CA VAL A 56 -4.72 12.68 -0.99
C VAL A 56 -6.11 12.89 -0.38
N VAL A 57 -6.62 11.90 0.36
CA VAL A 57 -7.92 12.01 1.03
C VAL A 57 -7.92 13.15 2.05
N VAL A 58 -6.87 13.28 2.86
CA VAL A 58 -6.75 14.40 3.82
C VAL A 58 -6.74 15.74 3.10
N VAL A 59 -5.99 15.89 2.01
CA VAL A 59 -5.97 17.12 1.21
C VAL A 59 -7.36 17.44 0.66
N VAL A 60 -8.07 16.46 0.12
CA VAL A 60 -9.45 16.63 -0.36
C VAL A 60 -10.35 17.11 0.76
N VAL A 61 -10.30 16.49 1.94
CA VAL A 61 -11.09 16.91 3.11
C VAL A 61 -10.77 18.35 3.50
N VAL A 62 -9.50 18.76 3.52
CA VAL A 62 -9.10 20.13 3.87
C VAL A 62 -9.63 21.15 2.85
N VAL A 63 -9.55 20.84 1.55
CA VAL A 63 -10.07 21.71 0.47
C VAL A 63 -11.59 21.86 0.59
N VAL A 64 -12.26 20.74 0.83
CA VAL A 64 -13.71 20.63 1.07
C VAL A 64 -14.07 21.53 2.26
N VAL A 65 -13.47 21.34 3.44
CA VAL A 65 -13.68 22.17 4.64
C VAL A 65 -13.44 23.66 4.38
N SER A 66 -12.34 24.01 3.71
CA SER A 66 -11.99 25.40 3.41
C SER A 66 -13.02 26.09 2.51
N SER A 67 -13.60 25.33 1.57
CA SER A 67 -14.63 25.84 0.66
C SER A 67 -15.93 26.21 1.38
N TYR A 68 -16.23 25.60 2.53
CA TYR A 68 -17.46 25.87 3.28
C TYR A 68 -17.37 27.08 4.21
N CYS A 69 -16.17 27.48 4.65
CA CYS A 69 -16.01 28.68 5.48
C CYS A 69 -16.30 29.99 4.73
N CYS A 70 -16.28 29.97 3.39
CA CYS A 70 -16.48 31.18 2.58
C CYS A 70 -17.93 31.69 2.55
N CYS A 71 -18.92 30.95 3.05
CA CYS A 71 -20.33 31.36 2.97
C CYS A 71 -20.80 32.29 4.11
N CYS A 72 -20.01 32.50 5.16
CA CYS A 72 -20.44 33.32 6.31
C CYS A 72 -19.83 34.73 6.37
N SER A 73 -18.87 35.08 5.52
CA SER A 73 -18.17 36.38 5.59
C SER A 73 -18.82 37.52 4.79
N LYS A 74 -20.05 37.38 4.29
CA LYS A 74 -20.81 38.48 3.64
C LYS A 74 -21.76 39.22 4.58
N GLY A 75 -21.60 39.08 5.90
CA GLY A 75 -22.33 39.87 6.90
C GLY A 75 -21.57 41.13 7.30
N SER A 76 -21.32 42.07 6.39
CA SER A 76 -20.87 43.44 6.73
C SER A 76 -21.17 44.41 5.59
N SER A 77 -22.44 44.56 5.25
CA SER A 77 -22.92 45.72 4.50
C SER A 77 -24.32 46.08 4.98
N SER A 78 -24.34 46.98 5.95
CA SER A 78 -25.39 47.95 6.26
C SER A 78 -26.47 48.13 5.19
N GLY A 79 -27.74 47.92 5.54
CA GLY A 79 -28.89 48.26 4.71
C GLY A 79 -30.20 47.75 5.29
N SER A 80 -31.16 48.64 5.42
CA SER A 80 -32.36 48.54 6.25
C SER A 80 -33.49 47.67 5.68
N SER A 81 -34.34 47.21 6.60
CA SER A 81 -35.80 46.97 6.50
C SER A 81 -36.37 45.76 5.72
N SER A 82 -37.36 45.17 6.42
CA SER A 82 -38.55 44.42 5.96
C SER A 82 -38.42 42.95 5.52
N SER A 83 -38.82 42.07 6.46
CA SER A 83 -39.81 40.98 6.33
C SER A 83 -39.79 40.09 5.09
N GLY A 84 -39.53 38.79 5.31
CA GLY A 84 -39.88 37.74 4.35
C GLY A 84 -39.05 36.47 4.49
N SER A 85 -39.50 35.59 5.38
CA SER A 85 -39.46 34.12 5.33
C SER A 85 -38.26 33.35 4.75
N SER A 86 -37.85 32.34 5.54
CA SER A 86 -37.15 31.10 5.15
C SER A 86 -35.67 31.17 4.76
N SER A 87 -34.85 31.65 5.69
CA SER A 87 -33.39 31.42 5.70
C SER A 87 -33.08 30.04 6.30
N GLY A 88 -33.16 28.98 5.48
CA GLY A 88 -32.95 27.61 5.93
C GLY A 88 -32.16 26.77 4.93
N SER A 89 -30.98 27.22 4.49
CA SER A 89 -30.24 26.54 3.41
C SER A 89 -28.74 26.34 3.66
N CYS A 90 -28.24 26.56 4.87
CA CYS A 90 -26.83 26.29 5.21
C CYS A 90 -26.57 24.89 5.79
N GLY A 91 -27.61 24.10 6.11
CA GLY A 91 -27.49 22.78 6.74
C GLY A 91 -27.51 21.57 5.81
N SER A 92 -28.01 21.70 4.57
CA SER A 92 -28.13 20.56 3.65
C SER A 92 -26.78 20.20 3.00
N SER A 93 -25.95 21.21 2.72
CA SER A 93 -24.60 20.99 2.18
C SER A 93 -23.70 20.29 3.19
N SER A 94 -23.79 20.59 4.49
CA SER A 94 -22.98 19.95 5.53
C SER A 94 -23.32 18.47 5.71
N ARG A 95 -24.59 18.06 5.58
CA ARG A 95 -24.95 16.63 5.64
C ARG A 95 -24.40 15.84 4.45
N LEU A 96 -24.49 16.37 3.23
CA LEU A 96 -23.93 15.71 2.06
C LEU A 96 -22.40 15.59 2.16
N VAL A 97 -21.73 16.60 2.71
CA VAL A 97 -20.28 16.57 2.94
C VAL A 97 -19.90 15.51 3.97
N VAL A 98 -20.63 15.44 5.09
CA VAL A 98 -20.39 14.38 6.08
C VAL A 98 -20.61 13.00 5.45
N VAL A 99 -21.65 12.82 4.64
CA VAL A 99 -21.89 11.56 3.93
C VAL A 99 -20.76 11.25 2.96
N VAL A 100 -20.30 12.21 2.15
CA VAL A 100 -19.18 12.01 1.22
C VAL A 100 -17.89 11.66 1.97
N VAL A 101 -17.57 12.36 3.05
CA VAL A 101 -16.40 12.07 3.88
C VAL A 101 -16.51 10.67 4.48
N VAL A 102 -17.66 10.29 5.04
CA VAL A 102 -17.89 8.95 5.58
C VAL A 102 -17.75 7.88 4.51
N VAL A 103 -18.33 8.08 3.32
CA VAL A 103 -18.19 7.13 2.20
C VAL A 103 -16.72 6.99 1.79
N VAL A 104 -15.98 8.09 1.66
CA VAL A 104 -14.55 8.05 1.33
C VAL A 104 -13.77 7.30 2.40
N VAL A 105 -14.02 7.57 3.68
CA VAL A 105 -13.37 6.86 4.79
C VAL A 105 -13.70 5.37 4.75
N VAL A 106 -14.96 4.98 4.55
CA VAL A 106 -15.37 3.57 4.44
C VAL A 106 -14.67 2.89 3.27
N VAL A 107 -14.62 3.53 2.09
CA VAL A 107 -13.93 2.99 0.92
C VAL A 107 -12.44 2.80 1.21
N VAL A 108 -11.79 3.78 1.84
CA VAL A 108 -10.37 3.66 2.23
C VAL A 108 -10.17 2.49 3.20
N VAL A 109 -11.01 2.36 4.22
CA VAL A 109 -10.94 1.25 5.18
C VAL A 109 -11.11 -0.10 4.48
N VAL A 110 -12.09 -0.23 3.58
CA VAL A 110 -12.31 -1.46 2.80
C VAL A 110 -11.09 -1.79 1.95
N VAL A 111 -10.52 -0.81 1.24
CA VAL A 111 -9.31 -1.00 0.43
C VAL A 111 -8.13 -1.46 1.30
N VAL A 112 -7.91 -0.83 2.45
CA VAL A 112 -6.85 -1.23 3.39
C VAL A 112 -7.06 -2.66 3.88
N VAL A 113 -8.28 -3.03 4.28
CA VAL A 113 -8.60 -4.39 4.74
C VAL A 113 -8.34 -5.40 3.63
N VAL A 114 -8.80 -5.15 2.40
CA VAL A 114 -8.57 -6.05 1.26
C VAL A 114 -7.07 -6.21 1.01
N VAL A 115 -6.31 -5.11 1.02
CA VAL A 115 -4.86 -5.15 0.84
C VAL A 115 -4.19 -5.98 1.94
N VAL A 116 -4.57 -5.79 3.20
CA VAL A 116 -4.02 -6.58 4.32
C VAL A 116 -4.35 -8.06 4.15
N VAL A 117 -5.61 -8.39 3.82
CA VAL A 117 -6.03 -9.78 3.59
C VAL A 117 -5.23 -10.40 2.45
N VAL A 118 -5.07 -9.71 1.32
CA VAL A 118 -4.26 -10.22 0.20
C VAL A 118 -2.80 -10.42 0.63
N VAL A 119 -2.22 -9.48 1.37
CA VAL A 119 -0.83 -9.59 1.83
C VAL A 119 -0.64 -10.73 2.85
N VAL A 120 -1.62 -10.99 3.71
CA VAL A 120 -1.59 -12.10 4.67
C VAL A 120 -1.79 -13.43 3.95
N VAL A 121 -2.83 -13.55 3.12
CA VAL A 121 -3.16 -14.81 2.42
C VAL A 121 -2.10 -15.20 1.39
N VAL A 122 -1.46 -14.23 0.73
CA VAL A 122 -0.35 -14.49 -0.22
C VAL A 122 0.99 -14.62 0.51
N GLY A 123 1.06 -14.18 1.78
CA GLY A 123 2.26 -14.19 2.60
C GLY A 123 2.44 -15.45 3.46
N GLU A 124 1.38 -16.23 3.68
CA GLU A 124 1.41 -17.60 4.20
C GLU A 124 1.52 -18.63 3.06
#